data_AF-A0A4S4LV44-F1
#
_entry.id   AF-A0A4S4LV44-F1
#
_cell.length_a   1.000
_cell.length_b   1.000
_cell.length_c   1.000
_cell.angle_alpha   90.00
_cell.angle_beta   90.00
_cell.angle_gamma   90.00
#
_symmetry.space_group_name_H-M   'P 1'
#
loop_
_entity.id
_entity.type
_entity.pdbx_description
1 polymer ?
#
loop_
_entity_poly.entity_id
_entity_poly.type
_entity_poly.pdbx_seq_one_letter_code
_entity_poly.pdbx_strand_id
1 'polypeptide(L)'
;MSQEDVLSALHSAPTDPGGSDAILLEAGIRHGLYASLKEAAVYLPPSAYLENVSNNHWPDVEVRYLWCDHSVWEMPWGTGALQAELETSRRSGKGMGNIRLINVPARRR
;
A
#
# COMPACT_ATOMS: atom_id res chain seq x y z
N MET A 1 33.50 -19.64 16.31
CA MET A 1 32.49 -19.39 15.27
C MET A 1 32.69 -20.43 14.20
N SER A 2 31.79 -21.40 14.11
CA SER A 2 31.83 -22.47 13.12
C SER A 2 31.33 -21.96 11.77
N GLN A 3 31.58 -22.70 10.68
CA GLN A 3 30.98 -22.37 9.37
C GLN A 3 29.45 -22.47 9.43
N GLU A 4 28.91 -23.36 10.25
CA GLU A 4 27.48 -23.51 10.49
C GLU A 4 26.90 -22.28 11.21
N ASP A 5 27.62 -21.73 12.18
CA ASP A 5 27.25 -20.49 12.88
C ASP A 5 27.18 -19.30 11.89
N VAL A 6 28.10 -19.24 10.93
CA VAL A 6 28.10 -18.19 9.90
C VAL A 6 26.92 -18.35 8.95
N LEU A 7 26.68 -19.56 8.44
CA LEU A 7 25.60 -19.82 7.48
C LEU A 7 24.21 -19.62 8.10
N SER A 8 24.03 -19.96 9.38
CA SER A 8 22.77 -19.75 10.10
C SER A 8 22.42 -18.28 10.35
N ALA A 9 23.41 -17.38 10.26
CA ALA A 9 23.22 -15.93 10.37
C ALA A 9 23.02 -15.23 9.02
N LEU A 10 23.09 -15.96 7.90
CA LEU A 10 22.85 -15.42 6.56
C LEU A 10 21.37 -15.52 6.20
N HIS A 11 20.85 -14.45 5.61
CA HIS A 11 19.51 -14.40 5.03
C HIS A 11 19.61 -14.15 3.53
N SER A 12 18.63 -14.63 2.76
CA SER A 12 18.49 -14.25 1.35
C SER A 12 18.46 -12.73 1.23
N ALA A 13 19.06 -12.20 0.15
CA ALA A 13 19.09 -10.77 -0.05
C ALA A 13 17.66 -10.21 -0.19
N PRO A 14 17.43 -8.92 0.13
CA PRO A 14 16.19 -8.25 -0.21
C PRO A 14 15.86 -8.47 -1.69
N THR A 15 14.57 -8.59 -2.02
CA THR A 15 14.05 -8.91 -3.36
C THR A 15 14.35 -10.31 -3.96
N ASP A 16 15.23 -11.12 -3.35
CA ASP A 16 15.44 -12.52 -3.78
C ASP A 16 14.29 -13.44 -3.29
N PRO A 17 14.08 -14.61 -3.93
CA PRO A 17 13.24 -15.66 -3.37
C PRO A 17 13.68 -16.01 -1.93
N GLY A 18 12.74 -15.91 -0.98
CA GLY A 18 13.02 -16.09 0.45
C GLY A 18 13.68 -14.90 1.14
N GLY A 19 13.89 -13.78 0.43
CA GLY A 19 14.30 -12.51 0.99
C GLY A 19 13.19 -11.86 1.82
N SER A 20 13.56 -10.86 2.64
CA SER A 20 12.64 -10.18 3.55
C SER A 20 11.40 -9.62 2.86
N ASP A 21 11.57 -9.02 1.69
CA ASP A 21 10.51 -8.33 0.97
C ASP A 21 9.49 -9.33 0.40
N ALA A 22 9.97 -10.46 -0.12
CA ALA A 22 9.14 -11.54 -0.61
C ALA A 22 8.32 -12.16 0.54
N ILE A 23 8.97 -12.44 1.67
CA ILE A 23 8.30 -12.99 2.86
C ILE A 23 7.23 -12.01 3.37
N LEU A 24 7.55 -10.72 3.46
CA LEU A 24 6.62 -9.69 3.94
C LEU A 24 5.42 -9.54 2.99
N LEU A 25 5.67 -9.51 1.67
CA LEU A 25 4.63 -9.43 0.65
C LEU A 25 3.69 -10.64 0.72
N GLU A 26 4.24 -11.85 0.73
CA GLU A 26 3.43 -13.07 0.79
C GLU A 26 2.61 -13.17 2.07
N ALA A 27 3.22 -12.88 3.23
CA ALA A 27 2.52 -12.86 4.50
C ALA A 27 1.42 -11.79 4.51
N GLY A 28 1.72 -10.59 4.02
CA GLY A 28 0.75 -9.50 3.96
C GLY A 28 -0.43 -9.81 3.05
N ILE A 29 -0.20 -10.46 1.91
CA ILE A 29 -1.27 -10.95 1.02
C ILE A 29 -2.09 -12.03 1.74
N ARG A 30 -1.43 -13.05 2.30
CA ARG A 30 -2.08 -14.19 2.95
C ARG A 30 -2.99 -13.76 4.10
N HIS A 31 -2.59 -12.75 4.86
CA HIS A 31 -3.31 -12.27 6.03
C HIS A 31 -4.19 -11.04 5.74
N GLY A 32 -4.31 -10.61 4.48
CA GLY A 32 -5.15 -9.47 4.09
C GLY A 32 -4.66 -8.12 4.62
N LEU A 33 -3.40 -8.02 5.05
CA LEU A 33 -2.82 -6.81 5.64
C LEU A 33 -2.96 -5.61 4.71
N TYR A 34 -2.60 -5.79 3.44
CA TYR A 34 -2.64 -4.70 2.46
C TYR A 34 -4.05 -4.21 2.15
N ALA A 35 -5.05 -5.10 2.21
CA ALA A 35 -6.45 -4.71 2.06
C ALA A 35 -6.89 -3.83 3.23
N SER A 36 -6.57 -4.21 4.46
CA SER A 36 -6.87 -3.43 5.67
C SER A 36 -6.16 -2.09 5.68
N LEU A 37 -4.88 -2.05 5.31
CA LEU A 37 -4.11 -0.80 5.21
C LEU A 37 -4.68 0.13 4.14
N LYS A 38 -5.03 -0.41 2.97
CA LYS A 38 -5.69 0.35 1.90
C LYS A 38 -7.01 0.95 2.40
N GLU A 39 -7.86 0.14 3.04
CA GLU A 39 -9.16 0.59 3.53
C GLU A 39 -9.00 1.76 4.51
N ALA A 40 -8.08 1.65 5.47
CA ALA A 40 -7.81 2.67 6.48
C ALA A 40 -7.15 3.95 5.92
N ALA A 41 -6.41 3.84 4.82
CA ALA A 41 -5.79 4.99 4.16
C ALA A 41 -6.78 5.73 3.24
N VAL A 42 -7.66 4.99 2.55
CA VAL A 42 -8.54 5.53 1.51
C VAL A 42 -9.86 6.06 2.09
N TYR A 43 -10.45 5.32 3.04
CA TYR A 43 -11.77 5.62 3.54
C TYR A 43 -11.72 6.26 4.91
N LEU A 44 -12.58 7.25 5.12
CA LEU A 44 -12.71 7.86 6.43
C LEU A 44 -13.38 6.86 7.37
N PRO A 45 -12.90 6.75 8.62
CA PRO A 45 -13.58 5.93 9.60
C PRO A 45 -14.99 6.51 9.86
N PRO A 46 -15.96 5.69 10.32
CA PRO A 46 -17.27 6.18 10.70
C PRO A 46 -17.15 7.34 11.70
N SER A 47 -18.05 8.33 11.61
CA SER A 47 -17.99 9.56 12.44
C SER A 47 -17.83 9.29 13.94
N ALA A 48 -18.42 8.21 14.46
CA ALA A 48 -18.30 7.77 15.85
C ALA A 48 -16.86 7.45 16.31
N TYR A 49 -15.94 7.13 15.39
CA TYR A 49 -14.53 6.89 15.71
C TYR A 49 -13.70 8.18 15.70
N LEU A 50 -14.14 9.22 14.98
CA LEU A 50 -13.46 10.52 14.91
C LEU A 50 -13.70 11.37 16.15
N GLU A 51 -14.88 11.24 16.78
CA GLU A 51 -15.24 11.99 18.00
C GLU A 51 -14.42 11.58 19.24
N ASN A 52 -13.95 10.34 19.28
CA ASN A 52 -13.21 9.78 20.42
C ASN A 52 -11.71 10.09 20.41
N VAL A 53 -11.20 10.75 19.37
CA VAL A 53 -9.78 11.12 19.23
C VAL A 53 -9.69 12.63 19.09
N SER A 54 -9.52 13.33 20.21
CA SER A 54 -9.23 14.77 20.21
C SER A 54 -8.01 15.03 19.30
N ASN A 55 -8.15 15.94 18.32
CA ASN A 55 -7.13 16.31 17.32
C ASN A 55 -6.81 15.26 16.25
N ASN A 56 -7.81 14.50 15.77
CA ASN A 56 -7.59 13.63 14.61
C ASN A 56 -7.47 14.42 13.29
N HIS A 57 -6.24 14.70 12.87
CA HIS A 57 -5.92 15.36 11.59
C HIS A 57 -5.83 14.39 10.41
N TRP A 58 -6.08 13.09 10.61
CA TRP A 58 -5.97 12.10 9.55
C TRP A 58 -6.86 12.39 8.32
N PRO A 59 -8.10 12.91 8.47
CA PRO A 59 -8.91 13.29 7.31
C PRO A 59 -8.29 14.39 6.44
N ASP A 60 -7.40 15.21 6.99
CA ASP A 60 -6.74 16.32 6.29
C ASP A 60 -5.48 15.88 5.53
N VAL A 61 -5.01 14.65 5.77
CA VAL A 61 -3.79 14.12 5.13
C VAL A 61 -4.09 13.71 3.70
N GLU A 62 -3.31 14.24 2.74
CA GLU A 62 -3.36 13.80 1.35
C GLU A 62 -2.65 12.45 1.18
N VAL A 63 -3.37 11.47 0.63
CA VAL A 63 -2.84 10.17 0.24
C VAL A 63 -2.42 10.21 -1.23
N ARG A 64 -1.11 10.10 -1.49
CA ARG A 64 -0.57 10.00 -2.85
C ARG A 64 -0.25 8.55 -3.19
N TYR A 65 -1.01 7.98 -4.12
CA TYR A 65 -0.72 6.67 -4.70
C TYR A 65 0.22 6.85 -5.90
N LEU A 66 1.48 6.43 -5.75
CA LEU A 66 2.51 6.55 -6.76
C LEU A 66 2.69 5.23 -7.51
N TRP A 67 2.80 5.32 -8.84
CA TRP A 67 3.24 4.22 -9.70
C TRP A 67 4.09 4.81 -10.84
N CYS A 68 4.87 4.00 -11.54
CA CYS A 68 5.76 4.50 -12.60
C CYS A 68 5.77 3.60 -13.84
N ASP A 69 6.26 4.14 -14.96
CA ASP A 69 6.33 3.38 -16.23
C ASP A 69 7.29 2.18 -16.17
N HIS A 70 8.24 2.19 -15.22
CA HIS A 70 9.16 1.07 -14.96
C HIS A 70 8.60 0.06 -13.95
N SER A 71 7.36 0.23 -13.50
CA SER A 71 6.73 -0.75 -12.61
C SER A 71 6.40 -2.04 -13.36
N VAL A 72 6.37 -3.15 -12.61
CA VAL A 72 5.83 -4.43 -13.12
C VAL A 72 4.34 -4.30 -13.47
N TRP A 73 3.83 -5.18 -14.32
CA TRP A 73 2.47 -5.11 -14.90
C TRP A 73 1.34 -5.03 -13.86
N GLU A 74 1.54 -5.58 -12.67
CA GLU A 74 0.62 -5.53 -11.55
C GLU A 74 0.31 -4.10 -11.10
N MET A 75 1.25 -3.17 -11.25
CA MET A 75 1.09 -1.79 -10.83
C MET A 75 0.15 -0.96 -11.74
N PRO A 76 0.30 -0.91 -13.08
CA PRO A 76 -0.68 -0.24 -13.94
C PRO A 76 -2.07 -0.88 -13.82
N TRP A 77 -2.14 -2.22 -13.76
CA TRP A 77 -3.42 -2.90 -13.59
C TRP A 77 -4.08 -2.55 -12.24
N GLY A 78 -3.32 -2.63 -11.14
CA GLY A 78 -3.79 -2.29 -9.80
C GLY A 78 -4.19 -0.83 -9.66
N THR A 79 -3.47 0.08 -10.34
CA THR A 79 -3.84 1.50 -10.42
C THR A 79 -5.21 1.68 -11.08
N GLY A 80 -5.44 1.01 -12.21
CA GLY A 80 -6.73 1.05 -12.89
C GLY A 80 -7.87 0.49 -12.04
N ALA A 81 -7.62 -0.62 -11.33
CA ALA A 81 -8.57 -1.21 -10.40
C ALA A 81 -8.90 -0.26 -9.24
N LEU A 82 -7.89 0.37 -8.64
CA LEU A 82 -8.07 1.36 -7.58
C LEU A 82 -8.87 2.57 -8.08
N GLN A 83 -8.57 3.08 -9.28
CA GLN A 83 -9.31 4.20 -9.86
C GLN A 83 -10.81 3.87 -9.99
N ALA A 84 -11.14 2.68 -10.52
CA ALA A 84 -12.53 2.23 -10.64
C ALA A 84 -13.22 2.08 -9.27
N GLU A 85 -12.50 1.58 -8.26
CA GLU A 85 -12.98 1.48 -6.87
C GLU A 85 -13.32 2.87 -6.29
N LEU A 86 -12.42 3.84 -6.46
CA LEU A 86 -12.63 5.21 -5.96
C LEU A 86 -13.78 5.92 -6.67
N GLU A 87 -13.94 5.71 -7.98
CA GLU A 87 -15.08 6.24 -8.73
C GLU A 87 -16.41 5.66 -8.25
N THR A 88 -16.44 4.35 -8.00
CA THR A 88 -17.62 3.66 -7.45
C THR A 88 -17.96 4.19 -6.07
N SER A 89 -16.97 4.31 -5.18
CA SER A 89 -17.15 4.82 -3.81
C SER A 89 -17.61 6.27 -3.78
N ARG A 90 -17.10 7.11 -4.70
CA ARG A 90 -17.57 8.49 -4.85
C ARG A 90 -19.04 8.55 -5.27
N ARG A 91 -19.48 7.66 -6.16
CA ARG A 91 -20.90 7.58 -6.60
C ARG A 91 -21.82 7.07 -5.51
N SER A 92 -21.37 6.18 -4.64
CA SER A 92 -22.16 5.65 -3.52
C SER A 92 -22.20 6.56 -2.29
N GLY A 93 -21.45 7.68 -2.30
CA GLY A 93 -21.39 8.61 -1.19
C GLY A 93 -20.58 8.10 0.01
N LYS A 94 -19.71 7.10 -0.19
CA LYS A 94 -18.82 6.60 0.87
C LYS A 94 -17.81 7.69 1.24
N GLY A 95 -17.63 7.95 2.54
CA GLY A 95 -16.66 8.91 3.05
C GLY A 95 -15.22 8.51 2.66
N MET A 96 -14.53 9.39 1.96
CA MET A 96 -13.18 9.17 1.44
C MET A 96 -12.25 10.32 1.83
N GLY A 97 -10.96 10.02 2.02
CA GLY A 97 -9.93 11.04 2.22
C GLY A 97 -9.55 11.77 0.93
N ASN A 98 -8.62 12.72 1.02
CA ASN A 98 -8.04 13.40 -0.14
C ASN A 98 -7.01 12.47 -0.83
N ILE A 99 -7.39 11.85 -1.93
CA ILE A 99 -6.57 10.84 -2.62
C ILE A 99 -6.17 11.31 -4.01
N ARG A 100 -4.88 11.17 -4.32
CA ARG A 100 -4.31 11.50 -5.64
C ARG A 100 -3.50 10.34 -6.20
N LEU A 101 -3.86 9.88 -7.39
CA LEU A 101 -3.10 8.90 -8.16
C LEU A 101 -2.10 9.63 -9.05
N ILE A 102 -0.84 9.22 -9.01
CA ILE A 102 0.26 9.89 -9.72
C ILE A 102 1.08 8.83 -10.45
N ASN A 103 1.13 8.95 -11.78
CA ASN A 103 2.13 8.27 -12.59
C ASN A 103 3.43 9.09 -12.58
N VAL A 104 4.53 8.42 -12.27
CA VAL A 104 5.89 8.95 -12.37
C VAL A 104 6.48 8.46 -13.69
N PRO A 105 6.57 9.32 -14.72
CA PRO A 105 6.99 8.88 -16.03
C PRO A 105 8.48 8.49 -16.02
N ALA A 106 8.86 7.58 -16.91
CA ALA A 106 10.28 7.31 -17.13
C ALA A 106 10.99 8.60 -17.59
N ARG A 107 12.16 8.90 -17.01
CA ARG A 107 13.00 10.00 -17.51
C ARG A 107 13.36 9.71 -18.97
N ARG A 108 12.95 10.59 -19.88
CA ARG A 108 13.46 10.60 -21.25
C ARG A 108 14.97 10.78 -21.17
N ARG A 109 15.71 9.78 -21.63
CA ARG A 109 17.17 9.87 -21.84
C ARG A 109 17.45 10.71 -23.08
#